data_AF-A0A9D6YN24-F1
#
_entry.id   AF-A0A9D6YN24-F1
#
_cell.length_a   1.000
_cell.length_b   1.000
_cell.length_c   1.000
_cell.angle_alpha   90.00
_cell.angle_beta   90.00
_cell.angle_gamma   90.00
#
_symmetry.space_group_name_H-M   'P 1'
#
loop_
_entity.id
_entity.type
_entity.pdbx_description
1 polymer ?
#
loop_
_entity_poly.entity_id
_entity_poly.type
_entity_poly.pdbx_seq_one_letter_code
_entity_poly.pdbx_strand_id
1 'polypeptide(L)'
;MLRAKFVGEILERYHFQVDVQEDSLFARLEGEPMDYMLSRLRILGYVTIHTRQIDMVMLNDADVQYYRDKIIKDIEESILSLPQGSPS
;
A
#
# COMPACT_ATOMS: atom_id res chain seq x y z
N MET A 1 -10.63 4.47 -12.60
CA MET A 1 -9.58 5.50 -12.38
C MET A 1 -9.31 5.82 -10.91
N LEU A 2 -10.32 6.02 -10.06
CA LEU A 2 -10.12 6.40 -8.64
C LEU A 2 -9.26 5.38 -7.86
N ARG A 3 -9.45 4.08 -8.09
CA ARG A 3 -8.73 3.02 -7.35
C ARG A 3 -7.25 3.05 -7.62
N ALA A 4 -6.84 3.04 -8.89
CA ALA A 4 -5.44 3.01 -9.27
C ALA A 4 -4.67 4.21 -8.68
N LYS A 5 -5.28 5.40 -8.70
CA LYS A 5 -4.74 6.61 -8.06
C LYS A 5 -4.63 6.48 -6.54
N PHE A 6 -5.70 6.06 -5.88
CA PHE A 6 -5.71 5.86 -4.42
C PHE A 6 -4.61 4.90 -3.95
N VAL A 7 -4.48 3.76 -4.65
CA VAL A 7 -3.45 2.77 -4.33
C VAL A 7 -2.06 3.32 -4.63
N GLY A 8 -1.91 4.04 -5.75
CA GLY A 8 -0.69 4.73 -6.11
C GLY A 8 -0.20 5.67 -5.00
N GLU A 9 -1.07 6.54 -4.49
CA GLU A 9 -0.74 7.48 -3.42
C GLU A 9 -0.30 6.78 -2.12
N ILE A 10 -0.88 5.61 -1.80
CA ILE A 10 -0.44 4.81 -0.66
C ILE A 10 0.96 4.24 -0.91
N LEU A 11 1.22 3.69 -2.09
CA LEU A 11 2.52 3.11 -2.41
C LEU A 11 3.63 4.18 -2.49
N GLU A 12 3.34 5.37 -3.01
CA GLU A 12 4.27 6.51 -3.02
C GLU A 12 4.72 6.89 -1.60
N ARG A 13 3.79 6.87 -0.62
CA ARG A 13 4.12 7.09 0.80
C ARG A 13 5.20 6.13 1.32
N TYR A 14 5.26 4.91 0.78
CA TYR A 14 6.23 3.87 1.15
C TYR A 14 7.41 3.74 0.18
N HIS A 15 7.64 4.79 -0.61
CA HIS A 15 8.79 5.01 -1.51
C HIS A 15 8.79 4.19 -2.79
N PHE A 16 7.65 3.59 -3.16
CA PHE A 16 7.50 3.03 -4.50
C PHE A 16 7.46 4.15 -5.54
N GLN A 17 8.17 3.96 -6.64
CA GLN A 17 7.94 4.74 -7.86
C GLN A 17 6.68 4.21 -8.53
N VAL A 18 5.71 5.09 -8.73
CA VAL A 18 4.38 4.73 -9.22
C VAL A 18 4.13 5.36 -10.59
N ASP A 19 3.58 4.56 -11.50
CA ASP A 19 3.02 5.00 -12.77
C ASP A 19 1.58 4.51 -12.89
N VAL A 20 0.63 5.43 -13.04
CA VAL A 20 -0.80 5.14 -13.17
C VAL A 20 -1.21 5.36 -14.62
N GLN A 21 -1.56 4.28 -15.32
CA GLN A 21 -2.04 4.31 -16.69
C GLN A 21 -3.50 3.88 -16.72
N GLU A 22 -4.41 4.85 -16.85
CA GLU A 22 -5.86 4.65 -16.86
C GLU A 22 -6.37 3.92 -15.61
N ASP A 23 -6.63 2.61 -15.71
CA ASP A 23 -7.08 1.73 -14.63
C ASP A 23 -5.98 0.79 -14.11
N SER A 24 -4.79 0.87 -14.71
CA SER A 24 -3.61 0.09 -14.34
C SER A 24 -2.67 0.91 -13.47
N LEU A 25 -2.03 0.24 -12.53
CA LEU A 25 -1.03 0.80 -11.63
C LEU A 25 0.23 -0.05 -11.75
N PHE A 26 1.34 0.58 -12.10
CA PHE A 26 2.67 0.00 -12.04
C PHE A 26 3.42 0.64 -10.88
N ALA A 27 4.05 -0.19 -10.04
CA ALA A 27 4.86 0.26 -8.93
C ALA A 27 6.20 -0.47 -8.92
N ARG A 28 7.30 0.26 -8.71
CA ARG A 28 8.65 -0.29 -8.64
C ARG A 28 9.38 0.21 -7.40
N LEU A 29 10.15 -0.68 -6.79
CA LEU A 29 11.13 -0.34 -5.76
C LEU A 29 12.29 -1.32 -5.87
N GLU A 30 13.52 -0.81 -5.93
CA GLU A 30 14.72 -1.59 -6.16
C GLU A 30 15.94 -0.94 -5.48
N GLY A 31 17.03 -1.69 -5.31
CA GLY A 31 18.28 -1.16 -4.76
C GLY A 31 18.31 -0.96 -3.24
N GLU A 32 17.32 -1.47 -2.53
CA GLU A 32 17.18 -1.28 -1.08
C GLU A 32 17.63 -2.50 -0.25
N PRO A 33 17.98 -2.31 1.03
CA PRO A 33 18.34 -3.41 1.93
C PRO A 33 17.24 -4.47 2.08
N MET A 34 17.63 -5.72 2.33
CA MET A 34 16.72 -6.86 2.46
C MET A 34 15.59 -6.62 3.48
N ASP A 35 15.90 -6.13 4.67
CA ASP A 35 14.90 -5.89 5.73
C ASP A 35 13.87 -4.84 5.30
N TYR A 36 14.35 -3.82 4.58
CA TYR A 36 13.50 -2.79 4.01
C TYR A 36 12.61 -3.37 2.90
N MET A 37 13.14 -4.24 2.03
CA MET A 37 12.35 -4.95 1.01
C MET A 37 11.33 -5.90 1.59
N LEU A 38 11.66 -6.63 2.65
CA LEU A 38 10.73 -7.48 3.37
C LEU A 38 9.57 -6.67 3.96
N SER A 39 9.85 -5.51 4.55
CA SER A 39 8.80 -4.61 5.05
C SER A 39 7.85 -4.14 3.93
N ARG A 40 8.40 -3.83 2.75
CA ARG A 40 7.61 -3.39 1.59
C ARG A 40 6.80 -4.51 0.95
N LEU A 41 7.32 -5.74 0.92
CA LEU A 41 6.56 -6.92 0.50
C LEU A 41 5.35 -7.16 1.40
N ARG A 42 5.47 -6.97 2.72
CA ARG A 42 4.32 -7.09 3.64
C ARG A 42 3.26 -6.02 3.36
N ILE A 43 3.68 -4.77 3.11
CA ILE A 43 2.76 -3.68 2.71
C ILE A 43 2.01 -4.05 1.44
N LEU A 44 2.72 -4.53 0.41
CA LEU A 44 2.09 -4.95 -0.85
C LEU A 44 1.07 -6.07 -0.64
N GLY A 45 1.37 -7.06 0.21
CA GLY A 45 0.43 -8.12 0.57
C GLY A 45 -0.85 -7.59 1.22
N TYR A 46 -0.71 -6.70 2.21
CA TYR A 46 -1.83 -6.05 2.88
C TYR A 46 -2.68 -5.22 1.89
N VAL A 47 -2.04 -4.31 1.14
CA VAL A 47 -2.73 -3.44 0.17
C VAL A 47 -3.43 -4.27 -0.91
N THR A 48 -2.83 -5.36 -1.40
CA THR A 48 -3.47 -6.24 -2.41
C THR A 48 -4.78 -6.88 -1.90
N ILE A 49 -4.86 -7.20 -0.61
CA ILE A 49 -6.08 -7.76 -0.01
C ILE A 49 -7.15 -6.67 0.13
N HIS A 50 -6.77 -5.50 0.61
CA HIS A 50 -7.72 -4.40 0.87
C HIS A 50 -8.18 -3.67 -0.39
N THR A 51 -7.39 -3.67 -1.47
CA THR A 51 -7.75 -3.01 -2.74
C THR A 51 -8.92 -3.66 -3.46
N ARG A 52 -9.13 -4.97 -3.27
CA ARG A 52 -10.35 -5.65 -3.72
C ARG A 52 -11.62 -5.20 -2.99
N GLN A 53 -11.49 -4.82 -1.71
CA GLN A 53 -12.62 -4.28 -0.93
C GLN A 53 -12.87 -2.81 -1.28
N ILE A 54 -11.81 -2.06 -1.60
CA ILE A 54 -11.88 -0.64 -1.98
C ILE A 54 -12.73 -0.42 -3.24
N ASP A 55 -12.75 -1.38 -4.18
CA ASP A 55 -13.64 -1.33 -5.36
C ASP A 55 -15.11 -1.06 -4.99
N MET A 56 -15.59 -1.63 -3.88
CA MET A 56 -16.97 -1.46 -3.42
C MET A 56 -17.20 -0.11 -2.72
N VAL A 57 -16.15 0.48 -2.14
CA VAL A 57 -16.20 1.70 -1.31
C VAL A 57 -16.09 2.96 -2.17
N MET A 58 -15.43 2.88 -3.32
CA MET A 58 -15.23 4.02 -4.23
C MET A 58 -16.50 4.57 -4.90
N LEU A 59 -17.67 4.12 -4.48
CA LEU A 59 -18.97 4.73 -4.82
C LEU A 59 -19.32 5.94 -3.95
N ASN A 60 -18.55 6.20 -2.87
CA ASN A 60 -18.73 7.32 -1.96
C ASN A 60 -17.40 7.97 -1.57
N ASP A 61 -17.19 9.22 -2.00
CA ASP A 61 -15.94 9.97 -1.78
C ASP A 61 -15.61 10.18 -0.29
N ALA A 62 -16.62 10.28 0.58
CA ALA A 62 -16.41 10.43 2.01
C ALA A 62 -15.77 9.18 2.64
N ASP A 63 -16.06 8.01 2.08
CA ASP A 63 -15.50 6.76 2.59
C ASP A 63 -14.03 6.63 2.18
N VAL A 64 -13.62 7.15 1.02
CA VAL A 64 -12.25 7.03 0.50
C VAL A 64 -11.20 7.57 1.50
N GLN A 65 -11.43 8.73 2.12
CA GLN A 65 -10.49 9.29 3.11
C GLN A 65 -10.42 8.45 4.38
N TYR A 66 -11.57 8.00 4.89
CA TYR A 66 -11.61 7.11 6.06
C TYR A 66 -10.81 5.82 5.83
N TYR A 67 -10.93 5.21 4.65
CA TYR A 67 -10.18 4.00 4.32
C TYR A 67 -8.69 4.27 4.08
N ARG A 68 -8.32 5.44 3.56
CA ARG A 68 -6.92 5.87 3.47
C ARG A 68 -6.28 5.86 4.85
N ASP A 69 -6.90 6.56 5.79
CA ASP A 69 -6.37 6.72 7.15
C ASP A 69 -6.32 5.37 7.87
N LYS A 70 -7.35 4.55 7.70
CA LYS A 70 -7.38 3.19 8.25
C LYS A 70 -6.23 2.33 7.72
N ILE A 71 -6.01 2.31 6.41
CA ILE A 71 -4.95 1.52 5.78
C ILE A 71 -3.56 1.98 6.25
N ILE A 72 -3.34 3.29 6.31
CA ILE A 72 -2.08 3.85 6.79
C ILE A 72 -1.85 3.43 8.25
N LYS A 73 -2.87 3.59 9.10
CA LYS A 73 -2.81 3.19 10.50
C LYS A 73 -2.50 1.70 10.65
N ASP A 74 -3.21 0.83 9.93
CA ASP A 74 -2.98 -0.61 9.99
C ASP A 74 -1.55 -0.98 9.54
N ILE A 75 -1.02 -0.32 8.51
CA ILE A 75 0.37 -0.53 8.06
C ILE A 75 1.37 -0.12 9.15
N GLU A 76 1.21 1.07 9.72
CA GLU A 76 2.12 1.62 10.73
C GLU A 76 2.04 0.82 12.05
N GLU A 77 0.84 0.47 12.51
CA GLU A 77 0.61 -0.18 13.82
C GLU A 77 0.73 -1.71 13.78
N SER A 78 0.49 -2.36 12.64
CA SER A 78 0.43 -3.83 12.56
C SER A 78 1.45 -4.46 11.61
N ILE A 79 1.92 -3.75 10.59
CA ILE A 79 2.82 -4.33 9.56
C ILE A 79 4.27 -3.93 9.81
N LEU A 80 4.51 -2.65 10.07
CA LEU A 80 5.85 -2.10 10.32
C LEU A 80 6.31 -2.26 11.78
N SER A 81 5.36 -2.43 12.70
CA SER A 81 5.64 -2.71 14.12
C SER A 81 6.09 -4.15 14.39
N LEU A 82 5.94 -5.05 13.41
CA LEU A 82 6.35 -6.45 13.56
C LEU A 82 7.88 -6.54 13.65
N PRO A 83 8.43 -7.27 14.65
CA PRO A 83 9.86 -7.46 14.75
C PRO A 83 10.35 -8.10 13.46
N GLN A 84 11.31 -7.44 12.80
CA GLN A 84 12.02 -8.01 11.66
C GLN A 84 12.79 -9.21 12.22
N GLY A 85 12.35 -10.42 11.87
CA GLY A 85 13.01 -11.64 12.34
C GLY A 85 14.49 -11.56 12.02
N SER A 86 15.32 -11.57 13.05
CA SER A 86 16.78 -11.63 12.92
C SER A 86 17.12 -12.83 12.04
N PRO A 87 17.84 -12.67 10.92
CA PRO A 87 18.46 -13.81 10.27
C PRO A 87 19.56 -14.29 11.21
N SER A 88 19.34 -15.45 11.82
CA SER A 88 20.38 -16.23 12.51
C SER A 88 21.47 -16.68 11.53
#